data_AF-A0A7J9G7S7-F1
#
_entry.id   AF-A0A7J9G7S7-F1
#
_cell.length_a   1.000
_cell.length_b   1.000
_cell.length_c   1.000
_cell.angle_alpha   90.00
_cell.angle_beta   90.00
_cell.angle_gamma   90.00
#
_symmetry.space_group_name_H-M   'P 1'
#
loop_
_entity.id
_entity.type
_entity.pdbx_description
1 polymer ?
#
loop_
_entity_poly.entity_id
_entity_poly.type
_entity_poly.pdbx_seq_one_letter_code
_entity_poly.pdbx_strand_id
1 'polypeptide(L)'
;MTEVAVQTTQKKVALNRLVKDNVALIVVLEAKFTNQGADNPGKRQLLCVANTHVNVQQELKDVKIWQVHTLLKGLEKIAASADIPMLVCGDFNSVPGSAPHSLLAMGKVDPLHPDLLVDPLAILRPHSKLTHQLPLVSAYSTFLRGIGLGLEQQRRRMDPATNEPLFTNCTRDFIGTLDYIFYTADSLTVESLLELLDEDSLRKDTALPSPEWSSDHIALLAEFRCVPRTR
;
A
#
# COMPACT_ATOMS: atom_id res chain seq x y z
N MET A 1 2.97 -17.61 39.79
CA MET A 1 4.27 -17.08 39.31
C MET A 1 4.70 -17.69 37.97
N THR A 2 4.35 -18.95 37.68
CA THR A 2 4.67 -19.65 36.43
C THR A 2 3.95 -19.06 35.19
N GLU A 3 2.65 -18.76 35.26
CA GLU A 3 1.89 -18.21 34.12
C GLU A 3 2.39 -16.83 33.65
N VAL A 4 2.74 -15.95 34.59
CA VAL A 4 3.27 -14.61 34.28
C VAL A 4 4.63 -14.70 33.59
N ALA A 5 5.49 -15.64 34.03
CA ALA A 5 6.79 -15.88 33.40
C ALA A 5 6.66 -16.50 32.00
N VAL A 6 5.70 -17.41 31.79
CA VAL A 6 5.40 -18.00 30.48
C VAL A 6 4.88 -16.93 29.52
N GLN A 7 3.91 -16.11 29.93
CA GLN A 7 3.39 -15.01 29.11
C GLN A 7 4.46 -13.97 28.76
N THR A 8 5.37 -13.67 29.69
CA THR A 8 6.47 -12.71 29.45
C THR A 8 7.48 -13.25 28.43
N THR A 9 7.83 -14.54 28.53
CA THR A 9 8.70 -15.21 27.56
C THR A 9 8.04 -15.27 26.17
N GLN A 10 6.76 -15.62 26.10
CA GLN A 10 6.01 -15.70 24.86
C GLN A 10 5.90 -14.33 24.16
N LYS A 11 5.67 -13.26 24.93
CA LYS A 11 5.71 -11.87 24.44
C LYS A 11 7.09 -11.48 23.91
N LYS A 12 8.18 -11.89 24.56
CA LYS A 12 9.55 -11.61 24.10
C LYS A 12 9.84 -12.32 22.77
N VAL A 13 9.41 -13.57 22.61
CA VAL A 13 9.56 -14.32 21.35
C VAL A 13 8.74 -13.69 20.23
N ALA A 14 7.48 -13.30 20.52
CA ALA A 14 6.64 -12.58 19.57
C ALA A 14 7.26 -11.25 19.13
N LEU A 15 7.79 -10.48 20.07
CA LEU A 15 8.49 -9.23 19.77
C LEU A 15 9.70 -9.47 18.85
N ASN A 16 10.55 -10.44 19.18
CA ASN A 16 11.72 -10.79 18.35
C ASN A 16 11.34 -11.25 16.94
N ARG A 17 10.16 -11.87 16.77
CA ARG A 17 9.66 -12.27 15.45
C ARG A 17 9.24 -11.05 14.62
N LEU A 18 8.68 -10.02 15.25
CA LEU A 18 8.18 -8.81 14.59
C LEU A 18 9.28 -7.77 14.29
N VAL A 19 10.34 -7.75 15.07
CA VAL A 19 11.48 -6.85 14.86
C VAL A 19 12.28 -7.33 13.64
N LYS A 20 12.16 -6.58 12.53
CA LYS A 20 12.80 -6.86 11.23
C LYS A 20 13.47 -5.62 10.61
N ASP A 21 13.64 -4.57 11.41
CA ASP A 21 14.23 -3.27 11.01
C ASP A 21 13.53 -2.54 9.86
N ASN A 22 12.41 -3.06 9.34
CA ASN A 22 11.53 -2.34 8.44
C ASN A 22 10.94 -1.11 9.15
N VAL A 23 10.87 0.00 8.43
CA VAL A 23 10.34 1.26 8.91
C VAL A 23 9.29 1.80 7.95
N ALA A 24 8.39 2.61 8.49
CA ALA A 24 7.54 3.49 7.70
C ALA A 24 7.90 4.94 8.04
N LEU A 25 8.03 5.76 7.01
CA LEU A 25 8.20 7.20 7.14
C LEU A 25 6.87 7.87 6.85
N ILE A 26 6.42 8.75 7.74
CA ILE A 26 5.17 9.48 7.59
C ILE A 26 5.45 10.97 7.77
N VAL A 27 5.05 11.76 6.78
CA VAL A 27 5.22 13.22 6.80
C VAL A 27 3.88 13.89 6.55
N VAL A 28 3.64 15.00 7.26
CA VAL A 28 2.51 15.89 6.97
C VAL A 28 3.07 17.14 6.32
N LEU A 29 2.70 17.35 5.06
CA LEU A 29 3.13 18.45 4.22
C LEU A 29 2.05 19.53 4.19
N GLU A 30 2.47 20.79 4.09
CA GLU A 30 1.57 21.93 3.89
C GLU A 30 1.81 22.52 2.50
N ALA A 31 0.76 22.58 1.69
CA ALA A 31 0.84 23.17 0.36
C ALA A 31 1.03 24.68 0.48
N LYS A 32 2.13 25.20 -0.09
CA LYS A 32 2.38 26.63 -0.20
C LYS A 32 1.77 27.15 -1.50
N PHE A 33 0.57 27.69 -1.43
CA PHE A 33 0.00 28.42 -2.57
C PHE A 33 0.65 29.79 -2.68
N THR A 34 1.49 29.99 -3.69
CA THR A 34 1.98 31.32 -4.08
C THR A 34 0.88 32.01 -4.89
N ASN A 35 0.00 32.75 -4.20
CA ASN A 35 -0.93 33.75 -4.74
C ASN A 35 -1.67 33.41 -6.05
N GLN A 36 -2.92 32.93 -5.96
CA GLN A 36 -3.97 33.30 -6.92
C GLN A 36 -5.35 33.36 -6.25
N GLY A 37 -5.97 34.54 -6.30
CA GLY A 37 -7.43 34.71 -6.23
C GLY A 37 -8.03 34.79 -4.82
N ALA A 38 -9.04 35.64 -4.69
CA ALA A 38 -9.70 36.03 -3.44
C ALA A 38 -10.64 34.95 -2.84
N ASP A 39 -10.27 33.66 -2.90
CA ASP A 39 -11.09 32.58 -2.36
C ASP A 39 -10.38 31.88 -1.19
N ASN A 40 -10.71 32.37 0.02
CA ASN A 40 -10.35 31.83 1.34
C ASN A 40 -8.90 32.05 1.85
N PRO A 41 -8.54 33.29 2.22
CA PRO A 41 -7.38 33.54 3.07
C PRO A 41 -7.57 32.88 4.45
N GLY A 42 -7.02 31.68 4.65
CA GLY A 42 -6.95 31.05 5.97
C GLY A 42 -7.01 29.53 6.05
N LYS A 43 -7.31 28.81 4.96
CA LYS A 43 -7.39 27.33 5.01
C LYS A 43 -6.04 26.70 4.63
N ARG A 44 -5.33 26.18 5.62
CA ARG A 44 -4.12 25.37 5.43
C ARG A 44 -4.51 24.08 4.70
N GLN A 45 -3.89 23.82 3.55
CA GLN A 45 -4.07 22.55 2.84
C GLN A 45 -2.94 21.61 3.21
N LEU A 46 -3.29 20.56 3.95
CA LEU A 46 -2.35 19.55 4.41
C LEU A 46 -2.43 18.31 3.51
N LEU A 47 -1.34 17.56 3.43
CA LEU A 47 -1.26 16.26 2.78
C LEU A 47 -0.39 15.35 3.65
N CYS A 48 -0.92 14.19 4.03
CA CYS A 48 -0.16 13.15 4.71
C CYS A 48 0.43 12.21 3.64
N VAL A 49 1.74 11.99 3.68
CA VAL A 49 2.42 11.04 2.80
C VAL A 49 3.13 10.01 3.66
N ALA A 50 2.78 8.75 3.46
CA ALA A 50 3.46 7.61 4.05
C ALA A 50 4.23 6.84 2.98
N ASN A 51 5.44 6.39 3.32
CA ASN A 51 6.22 5.48 2.50
C ASN A 51 6.79 4.35 3.38
N THR A 52 6.77 3.12 2.88
CA THR A 52 7.28 1.95 3.62
C THR A 52 7.93 0.95 2.68
N HIS A 53 8.78 0.09 3.25
CA HIS A 53 9.25 -1.13 2.60
C HIS A 53 9.01 -2.29 3.58
N VAL A 54 7.99 -3.09 3.31
CA VAL A 54 7.55 -4.21 4.17
C VAL A 54 8.49 -5.40 4.01
N ASN A 55 8.62 -6.22 5.06
CA ASN A 55 9.50 -7.38 5.09
C ASN A 55 9.38 -8.26 3.82
N VAL A 56 10.51 -8.57 3.17
CA VAL A 56 10.57 -9.32 1.91
C VAL A 56 10.24 -10.82 2.07
N GLN A 57 10.66 -11.46 3.18
CA GLN A 57 10.58 -12.92 3.37
C GLN A 57 9.15 -13.45 3.24
N GLN A 58 8.92 -14.36 2.30
CA GLN A 58 7.58 -14.84 1.92
C GLN A 58 6.93 -15.72 2.99
N GLU A 59 7.74 -16.35 3.84
CA GLU A 59 7.31 -17.23 4.93
C GLU A 59 6.82 -16.42 6.15
N LEU A 60 7.15 -15.13 6.22
CA LEU A 60 6.81 -14.25 7.34
C LEU A 60 5.52 -13.46 7.08
N LYS A 61 4.47 -14.14 6.62
CA LYS A 61 3.18 -13.52 6.29
C LYS A 61 2.57 -12.78 7.47
N ASP A 62 2.61 -13.36 8.66
CA ASP A 62 2.18 -12.73 9.90
C ASP A 62 2.93 -11.43 10.21
N VAL A 63 4.24 -11.40 9.97
CA VAL A 63 5.04 -10.18 10.12
C VAL A 63 4.63 -9.12 9.11
N LYS A 64 4.44 -9.47 7.83
CA LYS A 64 3.97 -8.53 6.79
C LYS A 64 2.60 -7.94 7.16
N ILE A 65 1.64 -8.79 7.56
CA ILE A 65 0.30 -8.36 8.00
C ILE A 65 0.42 -7.42 9.21
N TRP A 66 1.25 -7.76 10.19
CA TRP A 66 1.41 -6.94 11.38
C TRP A 66 2.05 -5.58 11.08
N GLN A 67 3.06 -5.52 10.21
CA GLN A 67 3.69 -4.28 9.78
C GLN A 67 2.69 -3.36 9.06
N VAL A 68 1.93 -3.90 8.11
CA VAL A 68 0.86 -3.18 7.40
C VAL A 68 -0.23 -2.69 8.36
N HIS A 69 -0.69 -3.57 9.26
CA HIS A 69 -1.67 -3.20 10.28
C HIS A 69 -1.16 -2.07 11.19
N THR A 70 0.10 -2.13 11.62
CA THR A 70 0.72 -1.11 12.48
C THR A 70 0.82 0.25 11.77
N LEU A 71 1.23 0.25 10.49
CA LEU A 71 1.23 1.45 9.65
C LEU A 71 -0.16 2.08 9.58
N LEU A 72 -1.18 1.29 9.26
CA LEU A 72 -2.56 1.75 9.16
C LEU A 72 -3.10 2.32 10.47
N LYS A 73 -2.80 1.69 11.61
CA LYS A 73 -3.15 2.24 12.93
C LYS A 73 -2.42 3.54 13.25
N GLY A 74 -1.19 3.72 12.77
CA GLY A 74 -0.49 5.00 12.83
C GLY A 74 -1.22 6.09 12.02
N LEU A 75 -1.62 5.77 10.79
CA LEU A 75 -2.33 6.68 9.91
C LEU A 75 -3.73 7.03 10.43
N GLU A 76 -4.47 6.08 11.00
CA GLU A 76 -5.77 6.35 11.63
C GLU A 76 -5.68 7.35 12.79
N LYS A 77 -4.59 7.33 13.57
CA LYS A 77 -4.38 8.31 14.65
C LYS A 77 -4.17 9.72 14.08
N ILE A 78 -3.48 9.83 12.95
CA ILE A 78 -3.28 11.10 12.24
C ILE A 78 -4.64 11.57 11.67
N ALA A 79 -5.39 10.69 11.01
CA ALA A 79 -6.72 10.98 10.46
C ALA A 79 -7.72 11.40 11.54
N ALA A 80 -7.65 10.80 12.74
CA ALA A 80 -8.50 11.17 13.86
C ALA A 80 -8.16 12.55 14.44
N SER A 81 -6.91 13.01 14.27
CA SER A 81 -6.44 14.30 14.78
C SER A 81 -6.75 15.45 13.81
N ALA A 82 -6.80 15.17 12.52
CA ALA A 82 -7.15 16.13 11.49
C ALA A 82 -7.64 15.43 10.22
N ASP A 83 -8.58 16.09 9.55
CA ASP A 83 -9.12 15.66 8.27
C ASP A 83 -8.11 15.94 7.14
N ILE A 84 -7.09 15.07 7.01
CA ILE A 84 -5.95 15.24 6.11
C ILE A 84 -6.01 14.16 5.01
N PRO A 85 -6.04 14.55 3.71
CA PRO A 85 -5.87 13.62 2.59
C PRO A 85 -4.56 12.83 2.74
N MET A 86 -4.58 11.55 2.37
CA MET A 86 -3.42 10.66 2.55
C MET A 86 -3.01 9.99 1.26
N LEU A 87 -1.69 9.92 1.05
CA LEU A 87 -1.02 9.02 0.11
C LEU A 87 -0.23 7.99 0.90
N VAL A 88 -0.37 6.72 0.55
CA VAL A 88 0.36 5.60 1.18
C VAL A 88 1.05 4.82 0.07
N CYS A 89 2.35 5.02 -0.03
CA CYS A 89 3.20 4.41 -1.05
C CYS A 89 4.11 3.35 -0.43
N GLY A 90 4.65 2.48 -1.27
CA GLY A 90 5.76 1.63 -0.87
C GLY A 90 5.82 0.31 -1.62
N ASP A 91 6.91 -0.40 -1.34
CA ASP A 91 7.05 -1.82 -1.63
C ASP A 91 6.45 -2.59 -0.45
N PHE A 92 5.30 -3.21 -0.68
CA PHE A 92 4.60 -3.98 0.34
C PHE A 92 5.04 -5.44 0.36
N ASN A 93 5.87 -5.88 -0.59
CA ASN A 93 6.30 -7.27 -0.76
C ASN A 93 5.12 -8.25 -0.66
N SER A 94 3.96 -7.83 -1.16
CA SER A 94 2.67 -8.50 -0.98
C SER A 94 1.88 -8.41 -2.27
N VAL A 95 1.55 -9.57 -2.84
CA VAL A 95 0.80 -9.65 -4.11
C VAL A 95 -0.67 -9.27 -3.93
N PRO A 96 -1.36 -8.84 -5.01
CA PRO A 96 -2.80 -8.60 -4.97
C PRO A 96 -3.56 -9.82 -4.46
N GLY A 97 -4.54 -9.58 -3.58
CA GLY A 97 -5.33 -10.63 -2.94
C GLY A 97 -4.69 -11.32 -1.73
N SER A 98 -3.41 -11.06 -1.41
CA SER A 98 -2.81 -11.51 -0.14
C SER A 98 -3.48 -10.85 1.08
N ALA A 99 -3.25 -11.37 2.29
CA ALA A 99 -3.84 -10.77 3.50
C ALA A 99 -3.35 -9.33 3.77
N PRO A 100 -2.05 -8.97 3.65
CA PRO A 100 -1.60 -7.59 3.80
C PRO A 100 -2.24 -6.66 2.76
N HIS A 101 -2.31 -7.10 1.50
CA HIS A 101 -2.97 -6.35 0.43
C HIS A 101 -4.47 -6.15 0.71
N SER A 102 -5.18 -7.22 1.08
CA SER A 102 -6.61 -7.15 1.41
C SER A 102 -6.88 -6.23 2.59
N LEU A 103 -5.99 -6.24 3.60
CA LEU A 103 -6.08 -5.30 4.71
C LEU A 103 -6.02 -3.85 4.20
N LEU A 104 -5.05 -3.50 3.34
CA LEU A 104 -4.91 -2.16 2.75
C LEU A 104 -6.07 -1.75 1.85
N ALA A 105 -6.47 -2.64 0.94
CA ALA A 105 -7.42 -2.33 -0.13
C ALA A 105 -8.89 -2.45 0.29
N MET A 106 -9.19 -3.35 1.22
CA MET A 106 -10.57 -3.66 1.64
C MET A 106 -10.88 -3.20 3.07
N GLY A 107 -9.90 -2.66 3.79
CA GLY A 107 -10.06 -2.24 5.18
C GLY A 107 -10.12 -3.38 6.20
N LYS A 108 -10.00 -4.64 5.76
CA LYS A 108 -10.09 -5.84 6.61
C LYS A 108 -9.51 -7.07 5.94
N VAL A 109 -9.15 -8.07 6.75
CA VAL A 109 -8.81 -9.41 6.27
C VAL A 109 -9.98 -10.36 6.54
N ASP A 110 -10.29 -11.24 5.59
CA ASP A 110 -11.21 -12.36 5.84
C ASP A 110 -10.65 -13.26 6.95
N PRO A 111 -11.39 -13.53 8.04
CA PRO A 111 -10.93 -14.43 9.09
C PRO A 111 -10.56 -15.84 8.62
N LEU A 112 -11.06 -16.28 7.46
CA LEU A 112 -10.75 -17.57 6.82
C LEU A 112 -9.61 -17.49 5.79
N HIS A 113 -8.96 -16.34 5.64
CA HIS A 113 -7.89 -16.15 4.67
C HIS A 113 -6.71 -17.10 4.94
N PRO A 114 -6.16 -17.82 3.93
CA PRO A 114 -5.12 -18.83 4.13
C PRO A 114 -3.83 -18.29 4.74
N ASP A 115 -3.48 -17.03 4.47
CA ASP A 115 -2.31 -16.38 5.09
C ASP A 115 -2.41 -16.28 6.62
N LEU A 116 -3.62 -16.30 7.20
CA LEU A 116 -3.82 -16.28 8.65
C LEU A 116 -3.56 -17.65 9.30
N LEU A 117 -3.42 -18.72 8.52
CA LEU A 117 -3.04 -20.04 9.03
C LEU A 117 -1.58 -20.06 9.50
N VAL A 118 -0.74 -19.16 8.98
CA VAL A 118 0.67 -19.03 9.34
C VAL A 118 0.83 -17.99 10.45
N ASP A 119 0.39 -18.34 11.66
CA ASP A 119 0.55 -17.51 12.87
C ASP A 119 1.07 -18.35 14.06
N PRO A 120 2.36 -18.76 14.02
CA PRO A 120 2.93 -19.69 14.99
C PRO A 120 2.95 -19.15 16.43
N LEU A 121 2.84 -17.83 16.60
CA LEU A 121 2.90 -17.15 17.90
C LEU A 121 1.55 -16.52 18.29
N ALA A 122 0.48 -16.77 17.54
CA ALA A 122 -0.85 -16.20 17.76
C ALA A 122 -0.87 -14.66 17.83
N ILE A 123 0.03 -13.99 17.08
CA ILE A 123 0.21 -12.53 17.08
C ILE A 123 -0.98 -11.82 16.42
N LEU A 124 -1.61 -12.46 15.43
CA LEU A 124 -2.67 -11.86 14.62
C LEU A 124 -4.05 -11.94 15.28
N ARG A 125 -4.16 -12.59 16.46
CA ARG A 125 -5.43 -12.82 17.13
C ARG A 125 -5.84 -11.67 18.07
N PRO A 126 -7.16 -11.43 18.20
CA PRO A 126 -8.24 -11.99 17.38
C PRO A 126 -8.25 -11.37 15.97
N HIS A 127 -8.54 -12.18 14.94
CA HIS A 127 -8.54 -11.72 13.54
C HIS A 127 -9.53 -10.57 13.30
N SER A 128 -10.56 -10.43 14.14
CA SER A 128 -11.51 -9.30 14.12
C SER A 128 -10.86 -7.94 14.34
N LYS A 129 -9.62 -7.88 14.84
CA LYS A 129 -8.87 -6.64 14.99
C LYS A 129 -8.05 -6.26 13.76
N LEU A 130 -7.92 -7.13 12.77
CA LEU A 130 -7.21 -6.84 11.52
C LEU A 130 -8.10 -6.03 10.59
N THR A 131 -8.35 -4.76 10.95
CA THR A 131 -9.23 -3.86 10.21
C THR A 131 -8.80 -2.39 10.37
N HIS A 132 -9.13 -1.54 9.39
CA HIS A 132 -9.00 -0.09 9.43
C HIS A 132 -10.18 0.60 8.73
N GLN A 133 -10.38 1.88 9.02
CA GLN A 133 -11.48 2.71 8.54
C GLN A 133 -11.05 3.76 7.50
N LEU A 134 -9.76 3.86 7.20
CA LEU A 134 -9.27 4.77 6.16
C LEU A 134 -9.89 4.41 4.79
N PRO A 135 -10.43 5.38 4.04
CA PRO A 135 -11.05 5.16 2.73
C PRO A 135 -9.98 5.02 1.63
N LEU A 136 -9.03 4.10 1.84
CA LEU A 136 -7.91 3.87 0.94
C LEU A 136 -8.34 3.06 -0.28
N VAL A 137 -7.85 3.47 -1.45
CA VAL A 137 -7.98 2.72 -2.70
C VAL A 137 -6.66 2.78 -3.48
N SER A 138 -6.34 1.73 -4.24
CA SER A 138 -5.15 1.70 -5.12
C SER A 138 -5.36 2.59 -6.34
N ALA A 139 -4.40 3.46 -6.62
CA ALA A 139 -4.45 4.38 -7.77
C ALA A 139 -4.55 3.66 -9.11
N TYR A 140 -3.77 2.59 -9.30
CA TYR A 140 -3.77 1.81 -10.53
C TYR A 140 -5.05 0.98 -10.70
N SER A 141 -5.64 0.52 -9.58
CA SER A 141 -6.90 -0.23 -9.60
C SER A 141 -8.14 0.61 -9.89
N THR A 142 -8.18 1.87 -9.44
CA THR A 142 -9.35 2.71 -9.63
C THR A 142 -9.40 3.42 -10.99
N PHE A 143 -8.25 3.75 -11.57
CA PHE A 143 -8.18 4.60 -12.78
C PHE A 143 -8.88 4.01 -14.02
N LEU A 144 -8.89 2.68 -14.17
CA LEU A 144 -9.46 2.01 -15.35
C LEU A 144 -11.00 1.93 -15.34
N ARG A 145 -11.64 2.43 -14.28
CA ARG A 145 -13.10 2.60 -14.24
C ARG A 145 -13.59 3.78 -15.09
N GLY A 146 -12.68 4.62 -15.61
CA GLY A 146 -12.98 5.69 -16.57
C GLY A 146 -13.18 5.19 -18.02
N ILE A 147 -13.68 6.06 -18.91
CA ILE A 147 -13.85 5.80 -20.35
C ILE A 147 -12.90 6.72 -21.13
N GLY A 148 -11.98 6.16 -21.91
CA GLY A 148 -10.98 6.92 -22.69
C GLY A 148 -10.14 5.99 -23.58
N LEU A 149 -9.84 6.44 -24.80
CA LEU A 149 -9.19 5.63 -25.86
C LEU A 149 -7.75 5.16 -25.54
N GLY A 150 -7.07 5.78 -24.57
CA GLY A 150 -5.76 5.33 -24.05
C GLY A 150 -5.84 4.19 -23.03
N LEU A 151 -7.04 3.82 -22.56
CA LEU A 151 -7.22 2.81 -21.51
C LEU A 151 -7.11 1.39 -22.02
N GLU A 152 -7.29 1.13 -23.33
CA GLU A 152 -7.25 -0.25 -23.84
C GLU A 152 -5.87 -0.90 -23.72
N GLN A 153 -4.81 -0.12 -23.99
CA GLN A 153 -3.45 -0.62 -23.87
C GLN A 153 -3.06 -0.84 -22.40
N GLN A 154 -3.47 0.09 -21.52
CA GLN A 154 -3.28 -0.07 -20.08
C GLN A 154 -4.07 -1.25 -19.51
N ARG A 155 -5.30 -1.52 -19.97
CA ARG A 155 -6.10 -2.69 -19.55
C ARG A 155 -5.42 -4.03 -19.82
N ARG A 156 -4.59 -4.14 -20.86
CA ARG A 156 -3.82 -5.37 -21.15
C ARG A 156 -2.69 -5.61 -20.17
N ARG A 157 -2.27 -4.58 -19.42
CA ARG A 157 -1.17 -4.62 -18.45
C ARG A 157 -1.66 -4.78 -17.01
N MET A 158 -2.92 -5.16 -16.85
CA MET A 158 -3.62 -5.18 -15.58
C MET A 158 -4.27 -6.54 -15.41
N ASP A 159 -4.25 -7.05 -14.19
CA ASP A 159 -4.88 -8.31 -13.86
C ASP A 159 -6.42 -8.12 -13.82
N PRO A 160 -7.21 -8.91 -14.58
CA PRO A 160 -8.65 -8.71 -14.68
C PRO A 160 -9.42 -9.09 -13.41
N ALA A 161 -8.84 -9.88 -12.51
CA ALA A 161 -9.49 -10.31 -11.27
C ALA A 161 -9.31 -9.27 -10.15
N THR A 162 -8.14 -8.65 -10.09
CA THR A 162 -7.76 -7.72 -9.01
C THR A 162 -7.78 -6.25 -9.45
N ASN A 163 -7.75 -6.01 -10.76
CA ASN A 163 -7.50 -4.70 -11.38
C ASN A 163 -6.19 -4.05 -10.92
N GLU A 164 -5.23 -4.78 -10.38
CA GLU A 164 -3.89 -4.25 -10.12
C GLU A 164 -2.99 -4.46 -11.34
N PRO A 165 -1.83 -3.77 -11.44
CA PRO A 165 -0.84 -4.06 -12.48
C PRO A 165 -0.52 -5.56 -12.55
N LEU A 166 -0.17 -6.07 -13.73
CA LEU A 166 0.31 -7.45 -13.86
C LEU A 166 1.62 -7.66 -13.09
N PHE A 167 2.49 -6.65 -13.14
CA PHE A 167 3.72 -6.65 -12.38
C PHE A 167 4.18 -5.24 -12.03
N THR A 168 4.91 -5.16 -10.92
CA THR A 168 5.75 -4.00 -10.57
C THR A 168 7.18 -4.41 -10.27
N ASN A 169 7.43 -5.69 -9.97
CA ASN A 169 8.74 -6.32 -9.90
C ASN A 169 8.85 -7.41 -10.99
N CYS A 170 9.98 -7.46 -11.69
CA CYS A 170 10.22 -8.41 -12.76
C CYS A 170 11.66 -8.95 -12.69
N THR A 171 11.85 -10.06 -12.00
CA THR A 171 13.11 -10.80 -11.91
C THR A 171 13.01 -12.12 -12.66
N ARG A 172 14.11 -12.88 -12.71
CA ARG A 172 14.12 -14.23 -13.31
C ARG A 172 13.18 -15.20 -12.58
N ASP A 173 13.08 -15.07 -11.26
CA ASP A 173 12.40 -16.04 -10.39
C ASP A 173 11.01 -15.57 -9.95
N PHE A 174 10.70 -14.29 -10.14
CA PHE A 174 9.43 -13.69 -9.73
C PHE A 174 9.03 -12.56 -10.66
N ILE A 175 7.78 -12.59 -11.13
CA ILE A 175 7.11 -11.50 -11.83
C ILE A 175 5.77 -11.27 -11.13
N GLY A 176 5.52 -10.05 -10.66
CA GLY A 176 4.28 -9.72 -9.99
C GLY A 176 4.26 -8.34 -9.36
N THR A 177 3.10 -7.95 -8.87
CA THR A 177 2.86 -6.64 -8.26
C THR A 177 3.16 -6.69 -6.77
N LEU A 178 4.07 -5.82 -6.34
CA LEU A 178 4.50 -5.66 -4.94
C LEU A 178 4.42 -4.20 -4.50
N ASP A 179 4.41 -3.26 -5.45
CA ASP A 179 4.47 -1.82 -5.22
C ASP A 179 3.09 -1.21 -5.44
N TYR A 180 2.71 -0.27 -4.58
CA TYR A 180 1.40 0.35 -4.63
C TYR A 180 1.44 1.83 -4.29
N ILE A 181 0.48 2.58 -4.85
CA ILE A 181 0.13 3.94 -4.44
C ILE A 181 -1.34 3.90 -4.00
N PHE A 182 -1.58 3.87 -2.69
CA PHE A 182 -2.92 4.00 -2.12
C PHE A 182 -3.22 5.46 -1.78
N TYR A 183 -4.48 5.86 -1.90
CA TYR A 183 -4.91 7.22 -1.57
C TYR A 183 -6.30 7.24 -0.93
N THR A 184 -6.62 8.31 -0.18
CA THR A 184 -7.95 8.52 0.40
C THR A 184 -8.96 8.99 -0.65
N ALA A 185 -9.85 8.10 -1.08
CA ALA A 185 -10.74 8.32 -2.23
C ALA A 185 -11.82 9.39 -2.04
N ASP A 186 -12.06 9.80 -0.80
CA ASP A 186 -13.05 10.84 -0.46
C ASP A 186 -12.45 12.26 -0.47
N SER A 187 -11.14 12.39 -0.71
CA SER A 187 -10.40 13.65 -0.63
C SER A 187 -9.37 13.84 -1.73
N LEU A 188 -9.08 12.80 -2.51
CA LEU A 188 -8.23 12.85 -3.69
C LEU A 188 -8.90 12.13 -4.86
N THR A 189 -8.68 12.60 -6.09
CA THR A 189 -8.98 11.89 -7.34
C THR A 189 -7.71 11.67 -8.13
N VAL A 190 -7.58 10.52 -8.79
CA VAL A 190 -6.48 10.25 -9.74
C VAL A 190 -6.83 10.90 -11.07
N GLU A 191 -5.95 11.75 -11.58
CA GLU A 191 -6.12 12.44 -12.87
C GLU A 191 -5.39 11.73 -14.01
N SER A 192 -4.19 11.22 -13.73
CA SER A 192 -3.37 10.53 -14.70
C SER A 192 -2.46 9.52 -14.01
N LEU A 193 -2.03 8.51 -14.76
CA LEU A 193 -1.08 7.48 -14.33
C LEU A 193 0.04 7.37 -15.36
N LEU A 194 1.24 7.02 -14.89
CA LEU A 194 2.29 6.55 -15.79
C LEU A 194 1.89 5.20 -16.38
N GLU A 195 2.01 5.13 -17.70
CA GLU A 195 1.77 3.93 -18.48
C GLU A 195 2.70 2.80 -18.02
N LEU A 196 2.13 1.65 -17.67
CA LEU A 196 2.88 0.46 -17.25
C LEU A 196 3.67 -0.12 -18.43
N LEU A 197 4.75 -0.86 -18.12
CA LEU A 197 5.46 -1.63 -19.15
C LEU A 197 4.68 -2.90 -19.49
N ASP A 198 4.80 -3.36 -20.74
CA ASP A 198 4.38 -4.72 -21.08
C ASP A 198 5.54 -5.71 -20.88
N GLU A 199 5.20 -6.94 -20.51
CA GLU A 199 6.18 -8.00 -20.27
C GLU A 199 6.95 -8.31 -21.56
N ASP A 200 6.29 -8.27 -22.72
CA ASP A 200 6.89 -8.57 -24.02
C ASP A 200 8.03 -7.60 -24.40
N SER A 201 7.93 -6.31 -24.03
CA SER A 201 9.02 -5.35 -24.19
C SER A 201 10.21 -5.66 -23.30
N LEU A 202 10.01 -6.32 -22.15
CA LEU A 202 11.05 -6.74 -21.22
C LEU A 202 11.68 -8.10 -21.60
N ARG A 203 11.00 -8.92 -22.41
CA ARG A 203 11.48 -10.26 -22.80
C ARG A 203 12.83 -10.27 -23.50
N LYS A 204 13.29 -9.14 -24.08
CA LYS A 204 14.62 -9.05 -24.71
C LYS A 204 15.75 -9.33 -23.72
N ASP A 205 15.56 -8.99 -22.45
CA ASP A 205 16.61 -9.09 -21.41
C ASP A 205 16.36 -10.22 -20.40
N THR A 206 15.30 -11.03 -20.57
CA THR A 206 14.84 -12.11 -19.67
C THR A 206 14.47 -11.72 -18.22
N ALA A 207 14.97 -10.62 -17.67
CA ALA A 207 14.65 -10.10 -16.33
C ALA A 207 15.15 -8.65 -16.18
N LEU A 208 14.66 -7.94 -15.16
CA LEU A 208 15.22 -6.68 -14.68
C LEU A 208 16.15 -6.90 -13.45
N PRO A 209 17.13 -6.01 -13.18
CA PRO A 209 17.57 -4.89 -14.02
C PRO A 209 18.24 -5.35 -15.32
N SER A 210 18.37 -4.44 -16.30
CA SER A 210 19.02 -4.68 -17.59
C SER A 210 19.87 -3.45 -18.00
N PRO A 211 20.65 -3.50 -19.11
CA PRO A 211 21.40 -2.33 -19.58
C PRO A 211 20.55 -1.05 -19.78
N GLU A 212 19.27 -1.22 -20.08
CA GLU A 212 18.29 -0.15 -20.27
C GLU A 212 17.55 0.24 -18.98
N TRP A 213 17.56 -0.64 -17.96
CA TRP A 213 16.73 -0.51 -16.75
C TRP A 213 17.54 -0.72 -15.48
N SER A 214 17.62 0.32 -14.64
CA SER A 214 18.48 0.32 -13.43
C SER A 214 17.92 -0.38 -12.20
N SER A 215 16.70 -0.90 -12.25
CA SER A 215 16.02 -1.58 -11.13
C SER A 215 15.23 -2.77 -11.63
N ASP A 216 15.06 -3.77 -10.75
CA ASP A 216 14.13 -4.89 -10.89
C ASP A 216 12.67 -4.52 -10.65
N HIS A 217 12.42 -3.33 -10.09
CA HIS A 217 11.09 -2.73 -9.97
C HIS A 217 10.87 -1.65 -11.02
N ILE A 218 9.62 -1.50 -11.47
CA ILE A 218 9.20 -0.39 -12.33
C ILE A 218 8.62 0.74 -11.47
N ALA A 219 8.85 1.98 -11.91
CA ALA A 219 8.29 3.14 -11.23
C ALA A 219 6.77 3.20 -11.40
N LEU A 220 6.08 3.50 -10.31
CA LEU A 220 4.68 3.92 -10.33
C LEU A 220 4.62 5.45 -10.21
N LEU A 221 3.76 6.08 -10.99
CA LEU A 221 3.52 7.52 -10.93
C LEU A 221 2.05 7.81 -11.16
N ALA A 222 1.52 8.70 -10.32
CA ALA A 222 0.13 9.10 -10.34
C ALA A 222 0.02 10.61 -10.08
N GLU A 223 -0.84 11.28 -10.83
CA GLU A 223 -1.23 12.66 -10.60
C GLU A 223 -2.55 12.69 -9.83
N PHE A 224 -2.60 13.48 -8.75
CA PHE A 224 -3.78 13.58 -7.91
C PHE A 224 -4.30 15.01 -7.86
N ARG A 225 -5.63 15.15 -7.87
CA ARG A 225 -6.34 16.38 -7.53
C ARG A 225 -6.97 16.25 -6.15
N CYS A 226 -6.80 17.27 -5.31
CA CYS A 226 -7.53 17.36 -4.05
C CYS A 226 -8.99 17.75 -4.31
N VAL A 227 -9.93 17.02 -3.71
CA VAL A 227 -11.37 17.32 -3.77
C VAL A 227 -11.86 17.79 -2.41
N PRO A 228 -12.66 18.85 -2.34
CA PRO A 228 -13.34 19.22 -1.11
C PRO A 228 -14.28 18.10 -0.67
N ARG A 229 -14.14 17.63 0.57
CA ARG A 229 -15.13 16.72 1.16
C ARG A 229 -16.46 17.45 1.30
N THR A 230 -17.50 16.98 0.62
CA THR A 230 -18.90 17.29 0.97
C THR A 230 -19.20 16.57 2.27
N ARG A 231 -19.25 17.31 3.38
CA ARG A 231 -19.72 16.81 4.68
C ARG A 231 -21.20 16.48 4.65
#